data_AF-X1JMY9-F1
#
_entry.id   AF-X1JMY9-F1
#
_cell.length_a   1.000
_cell.length_b   1.000
_cell.length_c   1.000
_cell.angle_alpha   90.00
_cell.angle_beta   90.00
_cell.angle_gamma   90.00
#
_symmetry.space_group_name_H-M   'P 1'
#
loop_
_entity.id
_entity.type
_entity.pdbx_description
1 polymer ?
#
loop_
_entity_poly.entity_id
_entity_poly.type
_entity_poly.pdbx_seq_one_letter_code
_entity_poly.pdbx_strand_id
1 'polypeptide(L)' 'KEYLKIYEQFLDNFMEGIKLKYSLEQYKFTELKRNSIWLTKNIKNSTYIRRELSKTKDLKHLKIILNNIHKN' A
#
# COMPACT_ATOMS: atom_id res chain seq x y z
N LYS A 1 -3.53 -13.81 4.53
CA LYS A 1 -2.43 -14.13 3.58
C LYS A 1 -2.96 -14.37 2.17
N GLU A 2 -4.05 -15.13 2.00
CA GLU A 2 -4.61 -15.50 0.69
C GLU A 2 -5.21 -14.33 -0.09
N TYR A 3 -6.01 -13.48 0.57
CA TYR A 3 -6.62 -12.29 -0.05
C TYR A 3 -5.59 -11.28 -0.60
N LEU A 4 -4.43 -11.15 0.04
CA LEU A 4 -3.36 -10.28 -0.44
C LEU A 4 -2.79 -10.78 -1.76
N LYS A 5 -2.63 -12.10 -1.88
CA LYS A 5 -2.08 -12.76 -3.07
C LYS A 5 -3.03 -12.63 -4.27
N ILE A 6 -4.33 -12.77 -4.02
CA ILE A 6 -5.38 -12.55 -5.03
C ILE A 6 -5.37 -11.09 -5.50
N TYR A 7 -5.27 -10.14 -4.57
CA TYR A 7 -5.20 -8.72 -4.89
C TYR A 7 -3.95 -8.37 -5.71
N GLU A 8 -2.79 -8.94 -5.37
CA GLU A 8 -1.55 -8.79 -6.14
C GLU A 8 -1.70 -9.31 -7.57
N GLN A 9 -2.34 -10.48 -7.77
CA GLN A 9 -2.61 -11.03 -9.10
C GLN A 9 -3.55 -10.16 -9.94
N PHE A 10 -4.61 -9.59 -9.35
CA PHE A 10 -5.49 -8.67 -10.08
C PHE A 10 -4.77 -7.41 -10.53
N LEU A 11 -3.89 -6.87 -9.69
CA LEU A 11 -3.05 -5.73 -10.06
C LEU A 11 -2.10 -6.09 -11.19
N ASP A 12 -1.47 -7.27 -11.15
CA ASP A 12 -0.56 -7.70 -12.21
C ASP A 12 -1.28 -7.85 -13.55
N ASN A 13 -2.45 -8.49 -13.56
CA ASN A 13 -3.26 -8.66 -14.77
C ASN A 13 -3.80 -7.32 -15.32
N PHE A 14 -4.24 -6.41 -14.44
CA PHE A 14 -4.70 -5.09 -14.86
C PHE A 14 -3.59 -4.29 -15.54
N MET A 15 -2.35 -4.50 -15.12
CA MET A 15 -1.19 -3.72 -15.56
C MET A 15 -0.54 -4.27 -16.83
N GLU A 16 -0.93 -5.48 -17.25
CA GLU A 16 -0.42 -6.12 -18.45
C GLU A 16 -0.89 -5.34 -19.69
N GLY A 17 0.06 -4.81 -20.46
CA GLY A 17 -0.22 -4.03 -21.68
C GLY A 17 -0.44 -2.52 -21.49
N ILE A 18 -0.45 -1.99 -20.25
CA ILE A 18 -0.56 -0.54 -20.02
C ILE A 18 0.82 0.12 -20.13
N LYS A 19 1.01 1.02 -21.11
CA LYS A 19 2.15 1.95 -21.14
C LYS A 19 1.95 3.04 -20.09
N LEU A 20 2.34 2.75 -18.85
CA LEU A 20 2.34 3.75 -17.79
C LEU A 20 3.54 4.67 -17.90
N LYS A 21 3.35 5.94 -17.51
CA LYS A 21 4.45 6.90 -17.30
C LYS A 21 5.39 6.51 -16.15
N TYR A 22 5.04 5.46 -15.41
CA TYR A 22 5.68 5.01 -14.18
C TYR A 22 5.94 3.51 -14.29
N SER A 23 6.99 3.01 -13.63
CA SER A 23 7.23 1.56 -13.59
C SER A 23 6.10 0.84 -12.84
N LEU A 24 5.91 -0.46 -13.12
CA LEU A 24 4.96 -1.32 -12.41
C LEU A 24 5.13 -1.23 -10.89
N GLU A 25 6.37 -1.18 -10.41
CA GLU A 25 6.70 -1.02 -8.99
C GLU A 25 6.24 0.33 -8.42
N GLN A 26 6.45 1.43 -9.16
CA GLN A 26 6.00 2.76 -8.75
C GLN A 26 4.47 2.85 -8.65
N TYR A 27 3.77 2.23 -9.60
CA TYR A 27 2.32 2.13 -9.56
C TYR A 27 1.84 1.32 -8.36
N LYS A 28 2.36 0.09 -8.17
CA LYS A 28 2.04 -0.76 -7.02
C LYS A 28 2.25 -0.03 -5.71
N PHE A 29 3.39 0.64 -5.57
CA PHE A 29 3.71 1.43 -4.38
C PHE A 29 2.70 2.56 -4.15
N THR A 30 2.36 3.32 -5.20
CA THR A 30 1.42 4.45 -5.10
C THR A 30 0.03 3.98 -4.70
N GLU A 31 -0.47 2.93 -5.33
CA GLU A 31 -1.79 2.36 -5.02
C GLU A 31 -1.83 1.75 -3.62
N LEU A 32 -0.82 0.96 -3.22
CA LEU A 32 -0.74 0.39 -1.89
C LEU A 32 -0.69 1.49 -0.81
N LYS A 33 0.09 2.55 -1.03
CA LYS A 33 0.17 3.69 -0.11
C LYS A 33 -1.18 4.38 0.05
N ARG A 34 -1.86 4.67 -1.07
CA ARG A 34 -3.20 5.28 -1.08
C ARG A 34 -4.22 4.45 -0.33
N ASN A 35 -4.27 3.14 -0.61
CA ASN A 35 -5.20 2.22 0.03
C ASN A 35 -4.92 2.07 1.53
N SER A 36 -3.65 2.02 1.92
CA SER A 36 -3.23 1.98 3.34
C SER A 36 -3.72 3.19 4.13
N ILE A 37 -3.63 4.39 3.56
CA ILE A 37 -4.11 5.63 4.20
C ILE A 37 -5.63 5.59 4.39
N TRP A 38 -6.36 5.02 3.43
CA TRP A 38 -7.82 4.92 3.50
C TRP A 38 -8.27 3.89 4.54
N LEU A 39 -7.67 2.70 4.54
CA LEU A 39 -8.00 1.60 5.45
C LEU A 39 -7.74 1.94 6.94
N THR A 40 -6.82 2.87 7.20
CA THR A 40 -6.45 3.25 8.58
C THR A 40 -7.38 4.30 9.20
N LYS A 41 -8.43 4.76 8.50
CA LYS A 41 -9.34 5.84 8.94
C LYS A 41 -9.97 5.58 10.31
N ASN A 42 -10.34 4.34 10.63
CA ASN A 42 -11.08 3.97 11.84
C ASN A 42 -10.21 3.32 12.94
N ILE A 43 -8.88 3.36 12.79
CA ILE A 43 -7.95 2.80 13.78
C ILE A 43 -7.62 3.87 14.83
N LYS A 44 -7.42 3.46 16.09
CA LYS A 44 -6.92 4.35 17.14
C LYS A 44 -5.57 4.95 16.70
N ASN A 45 -5.37 6.25 16.91
CA ASN A 45 -4.20 6.99 16.43
C ASN A 45 -4.09 7.08 14.89
N SER A 46 -5.19 6.93 14.15
CA SER A 46 -5.22 7.00 12.67
C SER A 46 -4.51 8.22 12.08
N THR A 47 -4.61 9.39 12.71
CA THR A 47 -3.90 10.60 12.25
C THR A 47 -2.38 10.43 12.23
N TYR A 48 -1.81 9.85 13.28
CA TYR A 48 -0.36 9.58 13.35
C TYR A 48 0.04 8.54 12.31
N ILE A 49 -0.70 7.44 12.24
CA ILE A 49 -0.47 6.35 11.28
C ILE A 49 -0.51 6.87 9.84
N ARG A 50 -1.54 7.65 9.48
CA ARG A 50 -1.69 8.24 8.15
C ARG A 50 -0.55 9.20 7.81
N ARG A 51 -0.05 9.97 8.79
CA ARG A 51 1.09 10.86 8.61
C ARG A 51 2.37 10.07 8.31
N GLU A 52 2.61 8.97 9.01
CA GLU A 52 3.75 8.10 8.77
C GLU A 52 3.65 7.38 7.42
N LEU A 53 2.47 6.83 7.08
CA LEU A 53 2.20 6.24 5.76
C LEU A 53 2.41 7.26 4.62
N SER A 54 2.07 8.53 4.84
CA SER A 54 2.24 9.57 3.81
C SER A 54 3.72 9.90 3.54
N LYS A 55 4.61 9.67 4.51
CA LYS A 55 6.06 9.94 4.38
C LYS A 55 6.85 8.79 3.78
N THR A 56 6.28 7.59 3.63
CA THR A 56 7.01 6.45 3.05
C THR A 56 7.40 6.73 1.61
N LYS A 57 8.60 6.29 1.24
CA LYS A 57 9.20 6.48 -0.09
C LYS A 57 9.35 5.18 -0.89
N ASP A 58 9.23 4.03 -0.23
CA ASP A 58 9.33 2.73 -0.86
C ASP A 58 8.44 1.68 -0.17
N LEU A 59 8.33 0.54 -0.84
CA LEU A 59 7.47 -0.58 -0.44
C LEU A 59 7.94 -1.26 0.86
N LYS A 60 9.25 -1.24 1.15
CA LYS A 60 9.83 -1.83 2.36
C LYS A 60 9.38 -1.05 3.59
N HIS A 61 9.51 0.27 3.57
CA HIS A 61 9.07 1.13 4.67
C HIS A 61 7.54 1.09 4.84
N LEU A 62 6.78 1.04 3.75
CA LEU A 62 5.33 0.88 3.80
C LEU A 62 4.92 -0.40 4.54
N LYS A 63 5.55 -1.54 4.21
CA LYS A 63 5.32 -2.84 4.88
C LYS A 63 5.66 -2.80 6.37
N ILE A 64 6.75 -2.14 6.75
CA ILE A 64 7.14 -2.00 8.17
C ILE A 64 6.05 -1.26 8.97
N ILE A 65 5.57 -0.13 8.46
CA ILE A 65 4.52 0.65 9.14
C ILE A 65 3.24 -0.18 9.27
N LEU A 66 2.80 -0.84 8.18
CA LEU A 66 1.60 -1.67 8.20
C LEU A 66 1.70 -2.83 9.21
N ASN A 67 2.85 -3.48 9.31
CA ASN A 67 3.08 -4.55 10.29
C ASN A 67 3.03 -4.03 11.74
N ASN A 68 3.45 -2.79 11.99
CA ASN A 68 3.39 -2.18 13.32
C ASN A 68 1.96 -1.83 13.74
N ILE A 69 1.06 -1.58 12.78
CA ILE A 69 -0.38 -1.37 13.07
C ILE A 69 -1.00 -2.67 13.59
N HIS A 70 -0.67 -3.83 13.01
CA HIS A 70 -1.23 -5.13 13.41
C HIS A 70 -0.74 -5.66 14.77
N LYS A 71 0.36 -5.11 15.31
CA LYS A 71 0.92 -5.53 16.60
C LYS A 71 0.37 -4.74 17.80
N ASN A 72 -0.45 -3.72 17.55
CA ASN A 72 -1.15 -2.93 18.58
C ASN A 72 -2.65 -3.21 18.54
#